data_AF-A0AAV8XQT0-F1
#
_entry.id   AF-A0AAV8XQT0-F1
#
_cell.length_a   1.000
_cell.length_b   1.000
_cell.length_c   1.000
_cell.angle_alpha   90.00
_cell.angle_beta   90.00
_cell.angle_gamma   90.00
#
_symmetry.space_group_name_H-M   'P 1'
#
loop_
_entity.id
_entity.type
_entity.pdbx_description
1 polymer ?
#
loop_
_entity_poly.entity_id
_entity_poly.type
_entity_poly.pdbx_seq_one_letter_code
_entity_poly.pdbx_strand_id
1 'polypeptide(L)'
;MDNSLVVYKDVHPAFVKLGVQYMNKKVLGSNARCLAVLNALKHLIDDLQTPPKQEFCRYLESVLQTCTTYLQGCRPFAVSMTNALRHFKLQLTQIDTNLKDNEKKAKLQDAIDTYINDDIKKAGDAISMRVNEKITNGDVILIYGW
;
A
#
# COMPACT_ATOMS: atom_id res chain seq x y z
N MET A 1 23.84 -4.61 -20.53
CA MET A 1 22.58 -5.37 -20.46
C MET A 1 21.46 -4.38 -20.63
N ASP A 2 20.55 -4.71 -21.54
CA ASP A 2 19.49 -3.87 -22.13
C ASP A 2 18.82 -2.91 -21.13
N ASN A 3 19.04 -1.61 -21.32
CA ASN A 3 18.41 -0.53 -20.54
C ASN A 3 17.28 0.11 -21.36
N SER A 4 16.44 -0.72 -21.97
CA SER A 4 15.17 -0.29 -22.51
C SER A 4 14.28 0.10 -21.32
N LEU A 5 13.98 1.41 -21.22
CA LEU A 5 12.97 1.93 -20.32
C LEU A 5 11.64 1.27 -20.69
N VAL A 6 11.26 0.20 -19.98
CA VAL A 6 9.94 -0.40 -20.12
C VAL A 6 8.93 0.62 -19.61
N VAL A 7 8.36 1.40 -20.53
CA VAL A 7 7.28 2.34 -20.23
C VAL A 7 6.00 1.54 -20.12
N TYR A 8 5.61 1.20 -18.90
CA TYR A 8 4.29 0.64 -18.63
C TYR A 8 3.25 1.74 -18.78
N LYS A 9 2.72 1.91 -20.00
CA LYS A 9 1.80 3.02 -20.37
C LYS A 9 0.59 3.16 -19.44
N ASP A 10 0.13 2.06 -18.85
CA ASP A 10 -1.09 2.02 -18.02
C ASP A 10 -0.81 1.80 -16.53
N VAL A 11 0.47 1.85 -16.10
CA VAL A 11 0.86 1.67 -14.70
C VAL A 11 1.43 2.98 -14.16
N HIS A 12 0.92 3.39 -13.00
CA HIS A 12 1.39 4.60 -12.33
C HIS A 12 2.91 4.54 -12.03
N PRO A 13 3.69 5.61 -12.29
CA PRO A 13 5.13 5.61 -12.08
C PRO A 13 5.57 5.20 -10.66
N ALA A 14 4.80 5.55 -9.63
CA ALA A 14 5.06 5.12 -8.25
C ALA A 14 5.02 3.60 -8.10
N PHE A 15 4.11 2.91 -8.79
CA PHE A 15 4.00 1.46 -8.79
C PHE A 15 5.12 0.82 -9.62
N VAL A 16 5.51 1.40 -10.76
CA VAL A 16 6.67 0.95 -11.54
C VAL A 16 7.95 0.99 -10.69
N LYS A 17 8.20 2.14 -10.02
CA LYS A 17 9.33 2.30 -9.10
C LYS A 17 9.30 1.26 -7.98
N LEU A 18 8.14 1.02 -7.38
CA LEU A 18 7.97 0.02 -6.34
C LEU A 18 8.20 -1.41 -6.86
N GLY A 19 7.74 -1.74 -8.07
CA GLY A 19 7.97 -3.03 -8.72
C GLY A 19 9.47 -3.31 -8.88
N VAL A 20 10.23 -2.32 -9.37
CA VAL A 20 11.69 -2.40 -9.46
C VAL A 20 12.33 -2.60 -8.08
N GLN A 21 11.84 -1.92 -7.04
CA GLN A 21 12.31 -2.13 -5.67
C GLN A 21 12.01 -3.54 -5.14
N TYR A 22 10.87 -4.13 -5.50
CA TYR A 22 10.51 -5.49 -5.12
C TYR A 22 11.35 -6.55 -5.82
N MET A 23 11.56 -6.42 -7.13
CA MET A 23 12.39 -7.35 -7.91
C MET A 23 13.84 -7.33 -7.44
N ASN A 24 14.37 -6.14 -7.16
CA ASN A 24 15.72 -5.96 -6.64
C ASN A 24 15.84 -6.19 -5.12
N LYS A 25 14.78 -6.68 -4.46
CA LYS A 25 14.77 -6.98 -3.02
C LYS A 25 15.22 -5.79 -2.15
N LYS A 26 14.97 -4.55 -2.58
CA LYS A 26 15.26 -3.34 -1.80
C LYS A 26 14.25 -3.10 -0.68
N VAL A 27 13.01 -3.57 -0.87
CA VAL A 27 11.96 -3.54 0.16
C VAL A 27 11.57 -4.99 0.49
N LEU A 28 11.91 -5.39 1.71
CA LEU A 28 11.74 -6.74 2.25
C LEU A 28 10.91 -6.71 3.54
N GLY A 29 10.43 -7.86 3.98
CA GLY A 29 9.54 -7.96 5.13
C GLY A 29 8.08 -7.63 4.80
N SER A 30 7.16 -8.24 5.55
CA SER A 30 5.72 -8.11 5.31
C SER A 30 5.24 -6.66 5.52
N ASN A 31 5.65 -6.02 6.62
CA ASN A 31 5.19 -4.68 6.99
C ASN A 31 5.77 -3.60 6.07
N ALA A 32 7.06 -3.64 5.76
CA ALA A 32 7.68 -2.62 4.90
C ALA A 32 7.11 -2.65 3.48
N ARG A 33 6.81 -3.84 2.95
CA ARG A 33 6.11 -3.98 1.66
C ARG A 33 4.68 -3.45 1.72
N CYS A 34 3.95 -3.73 2.81
CA CYS A 34 2.60 -3.18 2.99
C CYS A 34 2.62 -1.64 3.00
N LEU A 35 3.49 -1.04 3.81
CA LEU A 35 3.69 0.41 3.87
C LEU A 35 4.08 1.01 2.52
N ALA A 36 4.96 0.33 1.77
CA ALA A 36 5.39 0.82 0.47
C ALA A 36 4.26 0.83 -0.56
N VAL A 37 3.36 -0.17 -0.58
CA VAL A 37 2.16 -0.15 -1.44
C VAL A 37 1.21 0.96 -1.03
N LEU A 38 0.97 1.14 0.27
CA LEU A 38 0.09 2.20 0.76
C LEU A 38 0.63 3.59 0.37
N ASN A 39 1.93 3.83 0.49
CA ASN A 39 2.55 5.07 0.02
C ASN A 39 2.46 5.24 -1.51
N ALA A 40 2.66 4.18 -2.30
CA ALA A 40 2.47 4.24 -3.75
C ALA A 40 1.01 4.55 -4.12
N LEU A 41 0.06 4.05 -3.33
CA LEU A 41 -1.36 4.34 -3.47
C LEU A 41 -1.69 5.80 -3.15
N LYS A 42 -1.07 6.38 -2.10
CA LYS A 42 -1.18 7.83 -1.83
C LYS A 42 -0.74 8.66 -3.04
N HIS A 43 0.39 8.33 -3.66
CA HIS A 43 0.85 9.01 -4.88
C HIS A 43 -0.14 8.84 -6.04
N LEU A 44 -0.65 7.63 -6.25
CA LEU A 44 -1.65 7.38 -7.29
C LEU A 44 -2.89 8.27 -7.08
N ILE A 45 -3.42 8.36 -5.85
CA ILE A 45 -4.62 9.17 -5.56
C ILE A 45 -4.37 10.65 -5.85
N ASP A 46 -3.18 11.15 -5.49
CA ASP A 46 -2.82 12.55 -5.68
C ASP A 46 -2.71 12.90 -7.17
N ASP A 47 -1.95 12.10 -7.92
CA ASP A 47 -1.66 12.31 -9.34
C ASP A 47 -2.85 12.00 -10.26
N LEU A 48 -3.81 11.16 -9.83
CA LEU A 48 -4.93 10.73 -10.68
C LEU A 48 -5.81 11.92 -11.09
N GLN A 49 -5.95 12.12 -12.39
CA GLN A 49 -6.90 13.08 -12.96
C GLN A 49 -8.05 12.31 -13.62
N THR A 50 -9.27 12.55 -13.17
CA THR A 50 -10.46 11.88 -13.72
C THR A 50 -10.72 12.36 -15.15
N PRO A 51 -10.83 11.45 -16.14
CA PRO A 51 -11.25 11.82 -17.49
C PRO A 51 -12.67 12.43 -17.49
N PRO A 52 -12.98 13.31 -18.45
CA PRO A 52 -14.33 13.82 -18.63
C PRO A 52 -15.32 12.64 -18.79
N LYS A 53 -16.40 12.64 -18.01
CA LYS A 53 -17.49 11.63 -18.01
C LYS A 53 -17.21 10.31 -17.27
N GLN A 54 -16.11 10.18 -16.52
CA GLN A 54 -15.91 9.06 -15.61
C GLN A 54 -16.09 9.48 -14.15
N GLU A 55 -16.50 8.53 -13.31
CA GLU A 55 -16.59 8.73 -11.86
C GLU A 55 -15.22 8.38 -11.25
N PHE A 56 -14.72 9.26 -10.37
CA PHE A 56 -13.37 9.17 -9.79
C PHE A 56 -13.09 7.81 -9.13
N CYS A 57 -13.97 7.33 -8.25
CA CYS A 57 -13.75 6.08 -7.51
C CYS A 57 -13.68 4.87 -8.45
N ARG A 58 -14.57 4.78 -9.43
CA ARG A 58 -14.55 3.71 -10.45
C ARG A 58 -13.28 3.76 -11.30
N TYR A 59 -12.85 4.95 -11.71
CA TYR A 59 -11.63 5.09 -12.49
C TYR A 59 -10.39 4.73 -11.67
N LEU A 60 -10.31 5.20 -10.42
CA LEU A 60 -9.24 4.83 -9.49
C LEU A 60 -9.18 3.32 -9.26
N GLU A 61 -10.32 2.65 -9.09
CA GLU A 61 -10.37 1.19 -8.92
C GLU A 61 -9.77 0.46 -10.13
N SER A 62 -10.12 0.89 -11.35
CA SER A 62 -9.58 0.32 -12.59
C SER A 62 -8.06 0.52 -12.70
N VAL A 63 -7.57 1.73 -12.45
CA VAL A 63 -6.12 2.04 -12.49
C VAL A 63 -5.38 1.28 -11.40
N LEU A 64 -5.95 1.19 -10.19
CA LEU A 64 -5.39 0.42 -9.09
C LEU A 64 -5.31 -1.07 -9.43
N GLN A 65 -6.31 -1.63 -10.11
CA GLN A 65 -6.28 -3.03 -10.54
C GLN A 65 -5.12 -3.28 -11.52
N THR A 66 -4.90 -2.42 -12.50
CA THR A 66 -3.75 -2.50 -13.41
C THR A 66 -2.42 -2.42 -12.66
N CYS A 67 -2.30 -1.47 -11.73
CA CYS A 67 -1.10 -1.26 -10.92
C CYS A 67 -0.79 -2.45 -10.00
N THR A 68 -1.81 -3.05 -9.39
CA THR A 68 -1.65 -4.21 -8.49
C THR A 68 -1.31 -5.48 -9.26
N THR A 69 -1.92 -5.72 -10.42
CA THR A 69 -1.54 -6.83 -11.32
C THR A 69 -0.07 -6.74 -11.72
N TYR A 70 0.40 -5.55 -12.08
CA TYR A 70 1.82 -5.32 -12.38
C TYR A 70 2.73 -5.68 -11.19
N LEU A 71 2.41 -5.19 -9.98
CA LEU A 71 3.22 -5.48 -8.81
C LEU A 71 3.21 -6.98 -8.43
N GLN A 72 2.09 -7.68 -8.62
CA GLN A 72 2.00 -9.12 -8.40
C GLN A 72 2.92 -9.89 -9.36
N GLY A 73 3.03 -9.44 -10.62
CA GLY A 73 3.99 -9.97 -11.59
C GLY A 73 5.46 -9.72 -11.19
N CYS A 74 5.75 -8.60 -10.53
CA CYS A 74 7.09 -8.30 -10.00
C CYS A 74 7.45 -9.17 -8.80
N ARG A 75 6.50 -9.35 -7.87
CA ARG A 75 6.66 -10.21 -6.69
C ARG A 75 5.28 -10.53 -6.08
N PRO A 76 4.96 -11.81 -5.81
CA PRO A 76 3.71 -12.19 -5.16
C PRO A 76 3.47 -11.45 -3.85
N PHE A 77 2.21 -11.05 -3.62
CA PHE A 77 1.83 -10.27 -2.44
C PHE A 77 1.92 -11.08 -1.15
N ALA A 78 2.34 -10.39 -0.09
CA ALA A 78 2.16 -10.90 1.26
C ALA A 78 0.70 -10.71 1.70
N VAL A 79 0.26 -11.50 2.68
CA VAL A 79 -1.10 -11.43 3.23
C VAL A 79 -1.44 -10.02 3.73
N SER A 80 -0.49 -9.32 4.35
CA SER A 80 -0.63 -7.94 4.82
C SER A 80 -1.04 -6.98 3.70
N MET A 81 -0.38 -7.07 2.55
CA MET A 81 -0.65 -6.23 1.37
C MET A 81 -2.04 -6.51 0.81
N THR A 82 -2.42 -7.79 0.70
CA THR A 82 -3.76 -8.19 0.23
C THR A 82 -4.86 -7.66 1.15
N ASN A 83 -4.66 -7.75 2.46
CA ASN A 83 -5.61 -7.25 3.46
C ASN A 83 -5.74 -5.72 3.41
N ALA A 84 -4.62 -5.00 3.29
CA ALA A 84 -4.60 -3.54 3.18
C ALA A 84 -5.32 -3.07 1.90
N LEU A 85 -5.06 -3.69 0.76
CA LEU A 85 -5.74 -3.38 -0.50
C LEU A 85 -7.24 -3.69 -0.44
N ARG A 86 -7.63 -4.80 0.20
CA ARG A 86 -9.04 -5.13 0.43
C ARG A 86 -9.73 -4.09 1.31
N HIS A 87 -9.07 -3.66 2.39
CA HIS A 87 -9.58 -2.60 3.26
C HIS A 87 -9.75 -1.29 2.48
N PHE A 88 -8.76 -0.90 1.69
CA PHE A 88 -8.83 0.30 0.85
C PHE A 88 -9.98 0.24 -0.16
N LYS A 89 -10.15 -0.89 -0.87
CA LYS A 89 -11.27 -1.09 -1.80
C LYS A 89 -12.62 -0.96 -1.09
N LEU A 90 -12.74 -1.44 0.15
CA LEU A 90 -13.95 -1.25 0.95
C LEU A 90 -14.20 0.25 1.23
N GLN A 91 -13.18 1.01 1.64
CA GLN A 91 -13.30 2.45 1.84
C GLN A 91 -13.73 3.17 0.57
N LEU A 92 -13.20 2.76 -0.59
CA LEU A 92 -13.57 3.30 -1.89
C LEU A 92 -15.06 3.14 -2.20
N THR A 93 -15.66 2.00 -1.85
CA THR A 93 -17.11 1.75 -2.03
C THR A 93 -18.01 2.54 -1.08
N GLN A 94 -17.47 3.04 0.03
CA GLN A 94 -18.21 3.77 1.06
C GLN A 94 -18.17 5.29 0.86
N ILE A 95 -17.39 5.79 -0.10
CA ILE A 95 -17.31 7.21 -0.40
C ILE A 95 -18.60 7.70 -1.05
N ASP A 96 -19.12 8.81 -0.52
CA ASP A 96 -20.27 9.51 -1.10
C ASP A 96 -19.95 10.01 -2.51
N THR A 97 -20.76 9.59 -3.47
CA THR A 97 -20.62 9.92 -4.88
C THR A 97 -20.82 11.41 -5.17
N ASN A 98 -21.53 12.13 -4.30
CA ASN A 98 -21.85 13.55 -4.46
C ASN A 98 -20.69 14.49 -4.10
N LEU A 99 -19.64 13.96 -3.45
CA LEU A 99 -18.46 14.75 -3.09
C LEU A 99 -17.65 15.15 -4.32
N LYS A 100 -16.97 16.29 -4.22
CA LYS A 100 -15.99 16.69 -5.25
C LYS A 100 -14.80 15.75 -5.22
N ASP A 101 -14.16 15.53 -6.37
CA ASP A 101 -13.00 14.64 -6.49
C ASP A 101 -11.90 14.98 -5.49
N ASN A 102 -11.65 16.26 -5.21
CA ASN A 102 -10.66 16.68 -4.20
C ASN A 102 -11.02 16.23 -2.77
N GLU A 103 -12.30 16.24 -2.42
CA GLU A 103 -12.77 15.78 -1.11
C GLU A 103 -12.70 14.25 -1.02
N LYS A 104 -13.01 13.54 -2.12
CA LYS A 104 -12.83 12.08 -2.22
C LYS A 104 -11.36 11.71 -2.04
N LYS A 105 -10.45 12.40 -2.72
CA LYS A 105 -8.99 12.22 -2.59
C LYS A 105 -8.56 12.42 -1.13
N ALA A 106 -8.95 13.52 -0.49
CA ALA A 106 -8.59 13.81 0.90
C ALA A 106 -9.06 12.71 1.86
N LYS A 107 -10.31 12.23 1.71
CA LYS A 107 -10.84 11.12 2.52
C LYS A 107 -10.07 9.82 2.33
N LEU A 108 -9.68 9.49 1.10
CA LEU A 108 -8.90 8.29 0.81
C LEU A 108 -7.48 8.38 1.37
N GLN A 109 -6.85 9.55 1.29
CA GLN A 109 -5.53 9.79 1.89
C GLN A 109 -5.59 9.60 3.41
N ASP A 110 -6.60 10.17 4.06
CA ASP A 110 -6.84 10.06 5.50
C ASP A 110 -7.12 8.61 5.93
N ALA A 111 -7.91 7.87 5.14
CA ALA A 111 -8.15 6.45 5.38
C ALA A 111 -6.86 5.62 5.31
N ILE A 112 -5.95 5.93 4.38
CA ILE A 112 -4.64 5.28 4.29
C ILE A 112 -3.78 5.63 5.52
N ASP A 113 -3.72 6.91 5.90
CA ASP A 113 -2.93 7.35 7.05
C ASP A 113 -3.43 6.75 8.36
N THR A 114 -4.75 6.66 8.53
CA THR A 114 -5.40 5.97 9.65
C THR A 114 -5.00 4.50 9.69
N TYR A 115 -5.10 3.78 8.57
CA TYR A 115 -4.70 2.37 8.50
C TYR A 115 -3.22 2.17 8.83
N ILE A 116 -2.33 3.03 8.33
CA ILE A 116 -0.89 2.98 8.65
C ILE A 116 -0.66 3.19 10.15
N ASN A 117 -1.36 4.15 10.74
CA ASN A 117 -1.17 4.50 12.13
C ASN A 117 -1.73 3.44 13.08
N ASP A 118 -2.95 2.99 12.84
CA ASP A 118 -3.69 2.18 13.80
C ASP A 118 -3.41 0.69 13.61
N ASP A 119 -3.53 0.18 12.37
CA ASP A 119 -3.37 -1.25 12.07
C ASP A 119 -1.91 -1.70 11.95
N ILE A 120 -0.96 -0.77 11.76
CA ILE A 120 0.47 -1.11 11.62
C ILE A 120 1.30 -0.58 12.79
N LYS A 121 1.35 0.74 13.02
CA LYS A 121 2.24 1.34 14.02
C LYS A 121 1.79 1.02 15.45
N LYS A 122 0.56 1.42 15.83
CA LYS A 122 0.04 1.18 17.18
C LYS A 122 -0.06 -0.31 17.50
N ALA A 123 -0.42 -1.14 16.52
CA ALA A 123 -0.40 -2.59 16.67
C ALA A 123 1.03 -3.11 16.98
N GLY A 124 2.04 -2.62 16.28
CA GLY A 124 3.45 -2.93 16.56
C GLY A 124 3.86 -2.51 17.97
N ASP A 125 3.55 -1.27 18.37
CA ASP A 125 3.87 -0.76 19.69
C ASP A 125 3.19 -1.57 20.80
N ALA A 126 1.91 -1.91 20.61
CA ALA A 126 1.16 -2.75 21.54
C ALA A 126 1.80 -4.14 21.69
N ILE A 127 2.21 -4.78 20.59
CA ILE A 127 2.92 -6.06 20.63
C ILE A 127 4.24 -5.92 21.38
N SER A 128 5.04 -4.90 21.08
CA SER A 128 6.32 -4.65 21.74
C SER A 128 6.16 -4.42 23.24
N MET A 129 5.18 -3.61 23.67
CA MET A 129 4.88 -3.40 25.09
C MET A 129 4.52 -4.71 25.79
N ARG A 130 3.63 -5.52 25.19
CA ARG A 130 3.20 -6.81 25.75
C ARG A 130 4.33 -7.84 25.81
N VAL A 131 5.24 -7.83 24.86
CA VAL A 131 6.41 -8.72 24.87
C VAL A 131 7.40 -8.28 25.94
N ASN A 132 7.60 -6.97 26.12
CA ASN A 132 8.48 -6.43 27.15
C ASN A 132 8.03 -6.80 28.57
N GLU A 133 6.72 -6.91 28.81
CA GLU A 133 6.17 -7.40 30.10
C GLU A 133 6.56 -8.87 30.42
N LYS A 134 6.97 -9.66 29.42
CA LYS A 134 7.25 -11.10 29.56
C LYS A 134 8.74 -11.44 29.60
N ILE A 135 9.61 -10.53 29.15
CA ILE A 135 11.06 -10.75 29.13
C ILE A 135 11.63 -10.30 30.47
N THR A 136 12.44 -11.14 31.07
CA THR A 136 13.07 -10.91 32.38
C THR A 136 14.59 -11.00 32.30
N ASN A 137 15.26 -10.39 33.28
CA ASN A 137 16.72 -10.41 33.35
C ASN A 137 17.23 -11.84 33.51
N GLY A 138 18.10 -12.28 32.60
CA GLY A 138 18.64 -13.63 32.56
C GLY A 138 18.03 -14.53 31.48
N ASP A 139 16.95 -14.09 30.82
CA ASP A 139 16.38 -14.81 29.68
C ASP A 139 17.35 -14.84 28.49
N VAL A 140 17.39 -15.99 27.81
CA VAL A 140 18.11 -16.15 26.54
C VAL A 140 17.08 -16.24 25.42
N ILE A 141 17.06 -15.22 24.55
CA ILE A 141 16.10 -15.11 23.46
C ILE A 141 16.74 -15.60 22.16
N LEU A 142 16.06 -16.53 21.49
CA LEU A 142 16.40 -16.97 20.14
C LEU A 142 15.44 -16.35 19.13
N ILE A 143 15.97 -15.80 18.04
CA ILE A 143 15.20 -15.29 16.90
C ILE A 143 15.63 -15.99 15.61
N TYR A 144 14.77 -15.97 14.59
CA TYR A 144 15.05 -16.55 13.28
C TYR A 144 14.40 -15.74 12.15
N GLY A 145 15.17 -15.47 11.09
CA GLY A 145 14.74 -14.68 9.91
C GLY A 145 14.88 -13.16 10.08
N TRP A 146 14.83 -12.43 8.95
CA TRP A 146 14.78 -10.95 8.86
C TRP A 146 14.21 -10.50 7.50
#